data_AF-A0A8J4RIB8-F1
#
_entry.id   AF-A0A8J4RIB8-F1
#
_cell.length_a   1.000
_cell.length_b   1.000
_cell.length_c   1.000
_cell.angle_alpha   90.00
_cell.angle_beta   90.00
_cell.angle_gamma   90.00
#
_symmetry.space_group_name_H-M   'P 1'
#
loop_
_entity.id
_entity.type
_entity.pdbx_description
1 polymer ?
#
loop_
_entity_poly.entity_id
_entity_poly.type
_entity_poly.pdbx_seq_one_letter_code
_entity_poly.pdbx_strand_id
1 'polypeptide(L)'
;MDIRELINLDDVMEELGLGPNGGLMYCMEHLEDNLDDWLTEELDNYLDDDYLVFDCPGQIELFSHVPVLRNFVEHLKHKNFNVCGVCLLDSQM
;
A
#
# COMPACT_ATOMS: atom_id res chain seq x y z
N MET A 1 9.85 -6.39 -4.48
CA MET A 1 8.67 -5.54 -4.32
C MET A 1 9.00 -4.05 -4.18
N ASP A 2 8.79 -3.32 -5.27
CA ASP A 2 8.70 -1.86 -5.30
C ASP A 2 7.36 -1.48 -5.96
N ILE A 3 6.46 -0.83 -5.21
CA ILE A 3 5.12 -0.46 -5.73
C ILE A 3 5.19 0.47 -6.94
N ARG A 4 6.31 1.18 -7.13
CA ARG A 4 6.50 2.08 -8.28
C ARG A 4 6.63 1.35 -9.60
N GLU A 5 6.89 0.03 -9.57
CA GLU A 5 6.87 -0.83 -10.75
C GLU A 5 5.44 -1.14 -11.21
N LEU A 6 4.45 -1.08 -10.31
CA LEU A 6 3.03 -1.18 -10.62
C LEU A 6 2.46 0.19 -11.05
N ILE A 7 2.69 1.22 -10.24
CA ILE A 7 2.13 2.55 -10.47
C ILE A 7 3.04 3.66 -9.92
N ASN A 8 3.31 4.68 -10.73
CA ASN A 8 4.14 5.82 -10.37
C ASN A 8 3.28 7.06 -10.07
N LEU A 9 3.52 7.69 -8.92
CA LEU A 9 2.79 8.87 -8.46
C LEU A 9 2.97 10.08 -9.39
N ASP A 10 4.19 10.34 -9.86
CA ASP A 10 4.50 11.51 -10.69
C ASP A 10 3.76 11.42 -12.03
N ASP A 11 3.76 10.23 -12.64
CA ASP A 11 3.03 9.95 -13.89
C ASP A 11 1.52 10.14 -13.69
N VAL A 12 0.95 9.59 -12.61
CA VAL A 12 -0.47 9.74 -12.27
C VAL A 12 -0.85 11.22 -12.08
N MET A 13 0.00 11.99 -11.39
CA MET A 13 -0.24 13.41 -11.17
C MET A 13 -0.21 14.21 -12.48
N GLU A 14 0.72 13.91 -13.37
CA GLU A 14 0.84 14.57 -14.68
C GLU A 14 -0.34 14.20 -15.60
N GLU A 15 -0.64 12.91 -15.74
CA GLU A 15 -1.65 12.42 -16.68
C GLU A 15 -3.08 12.79 -16.28
N LEU A 16 -3.39 12.71 -14.98
CA LEU A 16 -4.74 12.95 -14.46
C LEU A 16 -4.93 14.38 -13.93
N GLY A 17 -3.88 15.21 -13.92
CA GLY A 17 -3.92 16.56 -13.40
C GLY A 17 -4.23 16.63 -11.90
N LEU A 18 -3.82 15.60 -11.15
CA LEU A 18 -4.08 15.48 -9.71
C LEU A 18 -2.97 16.14 -8.89
N GLY A 19 -3.36 16.69 -7.73
CA GLY A 19 -2.39 17.09 -6.71
C GLY A 19 -1.84 15.88 -5.94
N PRO A 20 -0.78 16.04 -5.12
CA PRO A 20 -0.08 14.94 -4.47
C PRO A 20 -0.98 13.96 -3.69
N ASN A 21 -1.93 14.48 -2.90
CA ASN A 21 -2.84 13.63 -2.13
C ASN A 21 -3.84 12.89 -3.03
N GLY A 22 -4.32 13.53 -4.09
CA GLY A 22 -5.24 12.91 -5.05
C GLY A 22 -4.55 11.82 -5.86
N GLY A 23 -3.31 12.08 -6.30
CA GLY A 23 -2.49 11.09 -6.98
C GLY A 23 -2.17 9.89 -6.09
N LEU A 24 -1.77 10.12 -4.83
CA LEU A 24 -1.55 9.03 -3.88
C LEU A 24 -2.82 8.22 -3.64
N MET A 25 -3.98 8.89 -3.59
CA MET A 25 -5.22 8.17 -3.39
C MET A 25 -5.50 7.21 -4.55
N TYR A 26 -5.33 7.71 -5.76
CA TYR A 26 -5.46 6.91 -6.97
C TYR A 26 -4.45 5.76 -7.02
N CYS A 27 -3.18 5.99 -6.65
CA CYS A 27 -2.18 4.92 -6.59
C CYS A 27 -2.59 3.79 -5.63
N MET A 28 -3.17 4.13 -4.48
CA MET A 28 -3.63 3.16 -3.50
C MET A 28 -4.87 2.39 -3.98
N GLU A 29 -5.83 3.06 -4.63
CA GLU A 29 -6.97 2.38 -5.28
C GLU A 29 -6.50 1.43 -6.39
N HIS A 30 -5.50 1.83 -7.17
CA HIS A 30 -4.92 0.97 -8.19
C HIS A 30 -4.20 -0.25 -7.58
N LEU A 31 -3.53 -0.08 -6.44
CA LEU A 31 -2.98 -1.23 -5.69
C LEU A 31 -4.11 -2.17 -5.24
N GLU A 32 -5.24 -1.63 -4.76
CA GLU A 32 -6.40 -2.44 -4.34
C GLU A 32 -6.93 -3.32 -5.47
N ASP A 33 -7.06 -2.75 -6.67
CA ASP A 33 -7.53 -3.47 -7.86
C ASP A 33 -6.54 -4.56 -8.32
N ASN A 34 -5.28 -4.52 -7.87
CA ASN A 34 -4.20 -5.43 -8.27
C ASN A 34 -3.65 -6.29 -7.11
N LEU A 35 -4.38 -6.41 -5.99
CA LEU A 35 -3.94 -7.23 -4.85
C LEU A 35 -3.84 -8.72 -5.21
N ASP A 36 -4.83 -9.24 -5.92
CA ASP A 36 -4.91 -10.66 -6.25
C ASP A 36 -3.87 -11.09 -7.28
N ASP A 37 -3.56 -10.21 -8.24
CA ASP A 37 -2.64 -10.50 -9.34
C ASP A 37 -1.21 -10.07 -8.98
N TRP A 38 -0.94 -8.76 -9.00
CA TRP A 38 0.43 -8.23 -8.86
C TRP A 38 1.01 -8.47 -7.46
N LEU A 39 0.27 -8.12 -6.40
CA LEU A 39 0.80 -8.25 -5.04
C LEU A 39 1.03 -9.71 -4.66
N THR A 40 0.14 -10.62 -5.09
CA THR A 40 0.35 -12.06 -4.90
C THR A 40 1.65 -12.53 -5.55
N GLU A 41 1.89 -12.19 -6.82
CA GLU A 41 3.12 -12.60 -7.51
C GLU A 41 4.36 -12.04 -6.82
N GLU A 42 4.31 -10.80 -6.36
CA GLU A 42 5.43 -10.21 -5.62
C GLU A 42 5.67 -10.89 -4.28
N LEU A 43 4.62 -11.31 -3.56
CA LEU A 43 4.72 -12.03 -2.28
C LEU A 43 5.27 -13.45 -2.45
N ASP A 44 4.96 -14.13 -3.56
CA ASP A 44 5.43 -15.49 -3.84
C ASP A 44 6.96 -15.59 -4.03
N ASN A 45 7.65 -14.44 -4.18
CA ASN A 45 9.10 -14.36 -4.28
C ASN A 45 9.83 -14.46 -2.92
N TYR A 46 9.10 -14.49 -1.80
CA TYR A 46 9.65 -14.52 -0.43
C TYR A 46 9.38 -15.86 0.25
N LEU A 47 10.18 -16.20 1.29
CA LEU A 47 10.06 -17.46 2.02
C LEU A 47 9.09 -17.35 3.21
N ASP A 48 8.54 -18.49 3.63
CA ASP A 48 7.58 -18.57 4.75
C ASP A 48 8.12 -18.05 6.09
N ASP A 49 9.43 -17.97 6.27
CA ASP A 49 10.11 -17.50 7.49
C ASP A 49 10.66 -16.06 7.38
N ASP A 50 10.39 -15.36 6.28
CA ASP A 50 10.78 -13.97 6.10
C ASP A 50 9.87 -12.98 6.85
N TYR A 51 10.47 -11.90 7.34
CA TYR A 51 9.73 -10.74 7.83
C TYR A 51 9.66 -9.68 6.74
N LEU A 52 8.44 -9.34 6.32
CA LEU A 52 8.18 -8.26 5.38
C LEU A 52 7.83 -6.98 6.14
N VAL A 53 8.53 -5.89 5.81
CA VAL A 53 8.25 -4.55 6.33
C VAL A 53 7.72 -3.70 5.18
N PHE A 54 6.48 -3.26 5.31
CA PHE A 54 5.84 -2.37 4.35
C PHE A 54 5.94 -0.94 4.86
N ASP A 55 6.57 -0.07 4.05
CA ASP A 55 6.58 1.36 4.30
C ASP A 55 5.35 2.00 3.65
N CYS A 56 4.47 2.57 4.47
CA CYS A 56 3.21 3.14 4.02
C CYS A 56 3.32 4.67 3.92
N PRO A 57 2.57 5.31 3.00
CA PRO A 57 2.54 6.77 2.95
C PRO A 57 1.97 7.37 4.27
N GLY A 58 2.50 8.53 4.66
CA GLY A 58 2.17 9.18 5.94
C GLY A 58 0.84 9.95 5.98
N GLN A 59 0.08 9.97 4.88
CA GLN A 59 -1.17 10.72 4.75
C GLN A 59 -2.32 9.98 5.44
N ILE A 60 -2.91 10.59 6.47
CA ILE A 60 -3.99 9.99 7.27
C ILE A 60 -5.28 9.75 6.47
N GLU A 61 -5.46 10.50 5.39
CA GLU A 61 -6.61 10.40 4.48
C GLU A 61 -6.71 9.00 3.87
N LEU A 62 -5.57 8.37 3.57
CA LEU A 62 -5.48 7.02 3.00
C LEU A 62 -6.00 5.93 3.95
N PHE A 63 -6.00 6.20 5.26
CA PHE A 63 -6.46 5.27 6.29
C PHE A 63 -7.92 5.50 6.69
N SER A 64 -8.51 6.64 6.32
CA SER A 64 -9.82 7.09 6.82
C SER A 64 -10.91 7.16 5.75
N HIS A 65 -10.54 7.44 4.50
CA HIS A 65 -11.52 7.72 3.44
C HIS A 65 -11.81 6.53 2.53
N VAL A 66 -10.89 5.58 2.40
CA VAL A 66 -11.06 4.38 1.58
C VAL A 66 -10.60 3.11 2.31
N PRO A 67 -11.18 1.95 2.00
CA PRO A 67 -10.84 0.70 2.68
C PRO A 67 -9.55 0.05 2.18
N VAL A 68 -8.80 0.66 1.25
CA VAL A 68 -7.59 0.08 0.61
C VAL A 68 -6.68 -0.62 1.61
N LEU A 69 -6.25 0.10 2.66
CA LEU A 69 -5.30 -0.45 3.64
C LEU A 69 -5.88 -1.60 4.45
N ARG A 70 -7.19 -1.57 4.73
CA ARG A 70 -7.89 -2.70 5.36
C ARG A 70 -7.88 -3.91 4.42
N ASN A 71 -8.21 -3.71 3.16
CA ASN A 71 -8.29 -4.79 2.17
C ASN A 71 -6.91 -5.39 1.88
N PHE A 72 -5.87 -4.56 1.80
CA PHE A 72 -4.48 -4.98 1.76
C PHE A 72 -4.10 -5.87 2.95
N VAL A 73 -4.45 -5.47 4.19
CA VAL A 73 -4.17 -6.27 5.39
C VAL A 73 -4.94 -7.59 5.39
N GLU A 74 -6.21 -7.59 4.98
CA GLU A 74 -7.00 -8.82 4.86
C GLU A 74 -6.45 -9.76 3.78
N HIS A 75 -5.95 -9.22 2.66
CA HIS A 75 -5.25 -9.98 1.63
C HIS A 75 -4.01 -10.70 2.18
N LEU A 76 -3.15 -9.97 2.89
CA LEU A 76 -1.98 -10.56 3.56
C LEU A 76 -2.38 -11.69 4.53
N LYS A 77 -3.44 -11.50 5.32
CA LYS A 77 -3.94 -12.56 6.21
C LYS A 77 -4.46 -13.78 5.46
N HIS A 78 -5.15 -13.60 4.33
CA HIS A 78 -5.59 -14.71 3.47
C HIS A 78 -4.42 -15.49 2.87
N LYS A 79 -3.26 -14.84 2.71
CA LYS A 79 -1.99 -15.45 2.34
C LYS A 79 -1.20 -16.01 3.54
N ASN A 80 -1.86 -16.19 4.69
CA ASN A 80 -1.31 -16.73 5.93
C ASN A 80 -0.23 -15.86 6.61
N PHE A 81 -0.11 -14.58 6.28
CA PHE A 81 0.78 -13.68 7.01
C PHE A 81 0.22 -13.30 8.38
N ASN A 82 1.09 -13.27 9.39
CA ASN A 82 0.79 -12.65 10.68
C ASN A 82 1.11 -11.15 10.61
N VAL A 83 0.08 -10.31 10.52
CA VAL A 83 0.24 -8.86 10.31
C VAL A 83 0.25 -8.11 11.64
N CYS A 84 1.21 -7.19 11.81
CA CYS A 84 1.29 -6.25 12.91
C CYS A 84 1.41 -4.82 12.37
N GLY A 85 0.62 -3.88 12.90
CA GLY A 85 0.70 -2.47 12.55
C GLY A 85 1.58 -1.71 13.54
N VAL A 86 2.56 -0.97 13.03
CA VAL A 86 3.40 -0.06 13.82
C VAL A 86 3.13 1.36 13.35
N CYS A 87 2.62 2.21 14.26
CA CYS A 87 2.42 3.63 13.99
C CYS A 87 3.38 4.44 14.84
N LEU A 88 4.28 5.18 14.19
CA LEU A 88 5.21 6.08 14.85
C LEU A 88 4.59 7.47 14.90
N LEU A 89 4.24 7.92 16.11
CA LEU A 89 3.74 9.26 16.35
C LEU A 89 4.84 10.06 17.05
N ASP A 90 5.21 11.21 16.47
CA ASP A 90 6.14 12.12 17.11
C ASP A 90 5.49 12.71 18.37
N SER A 91 6.15 12.53 19.52
CA SER A 91 5.71 13.11 20.79
C SER A 91 6.25 14.53 20.90
N GLN A 92 5.63 15.48 20.19
CA GLN A 92 5.92 16.87 20.47
C GLN A 92 5.23 17.25 21.79
N MET A 93 6.05 17.40 22.83
CA MET A 93 5.68 17.96 24.14
C MET A 93 6.06 19.43 24.20
#